data_AF-A0A7S0TH30-F1
#
_entry.id   AF-A0A7S0TH30-F1
#
_cell.length_a   1.000
_cell.length_b   1.000
_cell.length_c   1.000
_cell.angle_alpha   90.00
_cell.angle_beta   90.00
_cell.angle_gamma   90.00
#
_symmetry.space_group_name_H-M   'P 1'
#
loop_
_entity.id
_entity.type
_entity.pdbx_description
1 polymer ?
#
loop_
_entity_poly.entity_id
_entity_poly.type
_entity_poly.pdbx_seq_one_letter_code
_entity_poly.pdbx_strand_id
1 'polypeptide(L)'
;MQPLSRERPKGESKNAPPKDVKSEESSGPPKSVSEQLSESPEERSERLSFHTERNTWESQPLTVQVAKKMFSFGAKYGCIHVKENGRRVRVLKKRLDGLETTDEVYDKVKMQGLATLCAKLFCDQAPATCQPKILACEAMILKQRPNQPVIRVEDLLDESYAKSPISLEPQTQAAQ
;
A
#
# COMPACT_ATOMS: atom_id res chain seq x y z
N MET A 1 -46.98 -29.92 21.91
CA MET A 1 -46.34 -28.70 21.35
C MET A 1 -46.56 -27.58 22.36
N GLN A 2 -45.50 -27.15 23.04
CA GLN A 2 -45.51 -26.05 24.02
C GLN A 2 -44.58 -24.94 23.48
N PRO A 3 -44.91 -23.65 23.68
CA PRO A 3 -44.07 -22.55 23.23
C PRO A 3 -43.02 -22.24 24.31
N LEU A 4 -41.74 -22.26 23.94
CA LEU A 4 -40.67 -21.76 24.80
C LEU A 4 -40.25 -20.38 24.32
N SER A 5 -40.82 -19.37 24.98
CA SER A 5 -40.31 -18.01 25.05
C SER A 5 -38.86 -18.05 25.55
N ARG A 6 -37.93 -17.48 24.79
CA ARG A 6 -36.59 -17.16 25.29
C ARG A 6 -36.39 -15.66 25.30
N GLU A 7 -36.41 -15.12 26.51
CA GLU A 7 -35.98 -13.78 26.88
C GLU A 7 -34.50 -13.57 26.52
N ARG A 8 -34.17 -12.35 26.08
CA ARG A 8 -32.79 -11.89 25.90
C ARG A 8 -32.21 -11.47 27.26
N PRO A 9 -31.01 -11.92 27.66
CA PRO A 9 -30.28 -11.24 28.71
C PRO A 9 -29.60 -9.99 28.13
N LYS A 10 -29.93 -8.82 28.69
CA LYS A 10 -29.10 -7.62 28.64
C LYS A 10 -27.85 -7.87 29.47
N GLY A 11 -26.70 -7.97 28.82
CA GLY A 11 -25.39 -7.89 29.46
C GLY A 11 -24.66 -6.66 28.94
N GLU A 12 -24.71 -5.57 29.71
CA GLU A 12 -23.77 -4.48 29.58
C GLU A 12 -22.36 -5.02 29.87
N SER A 13 -21.42 -4.82 28.95
CA SER A 13 -20.00 -4.90 29.27
C SER A 13 -19.31 -3.65 28.76
N LYS A 14 -19.06 -2.76 29.72
CA LYS A 14 -18.19 -1.60 29.61
C LYS A 14 -16.77 -2.11 29.40
N ASN A 15 -16.16 -1.84 28.26
CA ASN A 15 -14.71 -1.85 28.13
C ASN A 15 -14.27 -0.66 27.29
N ALA A 16 -13.88 0.39 28.02
CA ALA A 16 -13.13 1.52 27.49
C ALA A 16 -11.77 1.03 26.94
N PRO A 17 -11.22 1.69 25.91
CA PRO A 17 -9.87 1.36 25.44
C PRO A 17 -8.84 1.79 26.51
N PRO A 18 -7.75 1.01 26.69
CA PRO A 18 -6.71 1.35 27.65
C PRO A 18 -6.02 2.66 27.25
N LYS A 19 -5.95 3.57 28.23
CA LYS A 19 -5.09 4.75 28.20
C LYS A 19 -3.63 4.32 28.37
N ASP A 20 -2.74 5.16 27.83
CA ASP A 20 -1.31 5.21 28.09
C ASP A 20 -0.43 4.25 27.29
N VAL A 21 -0.26 4.54 25.99
CA VAL A 21 1.03 4.34 25.32
C VAL A 21 1.74 5.68 25.31
N LYS A 22 2.75 5.80 26.18
CA LYS A 22 3.73 6.89 26.19
C LYS A 22 4.37 6.96 24.81
N SER A 23 4.00 7.96 24.03
CA SER A 23 4.73 8.39 22.84
C SER A 23 6.05 8.99 23.30
N GLU A 24 7.15 8.26 23.14
CA GLU A 24 8.48 8.89 23.15
C GLU A 24 8.58 9.78 21.91
N GLU A 25 8.24 11.05 22.09
CA GLU A 25 8.56 12.13 21.15
C GLU A 25 10.09 12.27 21.06
N SER A 26 10.67 11.67 20.04
CA SER A 26 11.98 12.05 19.55
C SER A 26 11.85 13.44 18.91
N SER A 27 12.15 14.49 19.67
CA SER A 27 12.02 15.92 19.36
C SER A 27 13.03 16.45 18.33
N GLY A 28 13.40 15.64 17.35
CA GLY A 28 14.24 16.06 16.22
C GLY A 28 13.39 16.41 15.00
N PRO A 29 13.85 17.32 14.12
CA PRO A 29 13.23 17.48 12.81
C PRO A 29 13.19 16.11 12.09
N PRO A 30 12.13 15.81 11.32
CA PRO A 30 12.04 14.55 10.59
C PRO A 30 13.26 14.40 9.67
N LYS A 31 14.07 13.36 9.90
CA LYS A 31 15.22 13.01 9.04
C LYS A 31 14.74 12.94 7.59
N SER A 32 15.50 13.54 6.68
CA SER A 32 15.22 13.48 5.25
C SER A 32 15.21 12.04 4.75
N VAL A 33 14.48 11.77 3.66
CA VAL A 33 14.40 10.42 3.06
C VAL A 33 15.80 9.87 2.75
N SER A 34 16.69 10.73 2.26
CA SER A 34 18.10 10.40 1.98
C SER A 34 18.87 9.97 3.23
N GLU A 35 18.66 10.61 4.37
CA GLU A 35 19.30 10.24 5.65
C GLU A 35 18.72 8.94 6.24
N GLN A 36 17.43 8.68 6.05
CA GLN A 36 16.82 7.41 6.49
C GLN A 36 17.35 6.20 5.73
N LEU A 37 17.71 6.40 4.45
CA LEU A 37 18.18 5.34 3.55
C LEU A 37 19.70 5.16 3.57
N SER A 38 20.48 6.23 3.82
CA SER A 38 21.95 6.17 3.83
C SER A 38 22.53 5.25 4.91
N GLU A 39 21.80 5.04 6.01
CA GLU A 39 22.20 4.17 7.12
C GLU A 39 21.80 2.68 6.92
N SER A 40 21.11 2.35 5.82
CA SER A 40 20.59 1.00 5.58
C SER A 40 21.51 0.22 4.63
N PRO A 41 21.88 -1.04 4.97
CA PRO A 41 22.74 -1.85 4.13
C PRO A 41 22.06 -2.15 2.79
N GLU A 42 22.87 -2.24 1.73
CA GLU A 42 22.39 -2.68 0.43
C GLU A 42 22.18 -4.20 0.44
N GLU A 43 21.04 -4.64 -0.07
CA GLU A 43 20.68 -6.05 -0.21
C GLU A 43 20.25 -6.38 -1.65
N ARG A 44 20.45 -7.64 -2.06
CA ARG A 44 20.02 -8.13 -3.37
C ARG A 44 18.55 -8.47 -3.31
N SER A 45 17.82 -8.09 -4.34
CA SER A 45 16.40 -8.34 -4.43
C SER A 45 16.01 -8.74 -5.84
N GLU A 46 14.79 -9.24 -5.94
CA GLU A 46 14.15 -9.54 -7.21
C GLU A 46 12.81 -8.81 -7.23
N ARG A 47 12.60 -7.98 -8.24
CA ARG A 47 11.34 -7.30 -8.48
C ARG A 47 10.52 -8.12 -9.46
N LEU A 48 9.25 -8.31 -9.13
CA LEU A 48 8.28 -9.03 -9.93
C LEU A 48 7.22 -8.05 -10.41
N SER A 49 7.20 -7.83 -11.71
CA SER A 49 6.28 -6.92 -12.39
C SER A 49 5.24 -7.73 -13.15
N PHE A 50 3.96 -7.42 -12.97
CA PHE A 50 2.88 -8.09 -13.69
C PHE A 50 2.46 -7.29 -14.92
N HIS A 51 2.50 -7.92 -16.09
CA HIS A 51 2.08 -7.33 -17.36
C HIS A 51 0.63 -7.72 -17.64
N THR A 52 -0.31 -6.84 -17.28
CA THR A 52 -1.75 -7.08 -17.42
C THR A 52 -2.16 -7.48 -18.84
N GLU A 53 -1.67 -6.79 -19.87
CA GLU A 53 -2.04 -7.05 -21.28
C GLU A 53 -1.55 -8.41 -21.78
N ARG A 54 -0.40 -8.88 -21.29
CA ARG A 54 0.20 -10.17 -21.67
C ARG A 54 -0.14 -11.32 -20.72
N ASN A 55 -0.73 -11.00 -19.56
CA ASN A 55 -0.97 -11.90 -18.44
C ASN A 55 0.30 -12.68 -18.03
N THR A 56 1.44 -11.99 -17.93
CA THR A 56 2.72 -12.59 -17.59
C THR A 56 3.43 -11.84 -16.46
N TRP A 57 4.25 -12.56 -15.72
CA TRP A 57 5.18 -11.97 -14.75
C TRP A 57 6.55 -11.80 -15.39
N GLU A 58 7.17 -10.66 -15.15
CA GLU A 58 8.56 -10.40 -15.47
C GLU A 58 9.35 -10.26 -14.17
N SER A 59 10.51 -10.92 -14.11
CA SER A 59 11.43 -10.83 -12.99
C SER A 59 12.64 -9.99 -13.38
N GLN A 60 13.03 -9.08 -12.48
CA GLN A 60 14.23 -8.28 -12.63
C GLN A 60 15.06 -8.30 -11.34
N PRO A 61 16.31 -8.77 -11.39
CA PRO A 61 17.24 -8.63 -10.26
C PRO A 61 17.64 -7.16 -10.06
N LEU A 62 17.78 -6.75 -8.81
CA LEU A 62 18.20 -5.40 -8.44
C LEU A 62 18.87 -5.38 -7.07
N THR A 63 19.45 -4.25 -6.70
CA THR A 63 19.87 -3.97 -5.33
C THR A 63 18.94 -2.96 -4.69
N VAL A 64 18.70 -3.11 -3.38
CA VAL A 64 17.83 -2.22 -2.63
C VAL A 64 18.41 -1.83 -1.29
N GLN A 65 18.01 -0.66 -0.79
CA GLN A 65 18.19 -0.27 0.60
C GLN A 65 16.82 -0.03 1.20
N VAL A 66 16.46 -0.76 2.25
CA VAL A 66 15.15 -0.64 2.93
C VAL A 66 15.34 0.12 4.22
N ALA A 67 14.63 1.24 4.38
CA ALA A 67 14.68 2.03 5.61
C ALA A 67 14.20 1.21 6.83
N LYS A 68 14.77 1.50 8.00
CA LYS A 68 14.44 0.79 9.25
C LYS A 68 13.09 1.20 9.84
N LYS A 69 12.67 2.44 9.62
CA LYS A 69 11.46 3.02 10.22
C LYS A 69 10.38 3.21 9.17
N MET A 70 9.12 3.04 9.61
CA MET A 70 7.96 3.46 8.83
C MET A 70 7.84 4.98 8.86
N PHE A 71 7.44 5.57 7.75
CA PHE A 71 7.24 7.03 7.63
C PHE A 71 5.76 7.43 7.57
N SER A 72 4.86 6.47 7.28
CA SER A 72 3.41 6.72 7.19
C SER A 72 2.63 5.45 7.50
N PHE A 73 1.40 5.61 7.98
CA PHE A 73 0.55 4.53 8.47
C PHE A 73 -0.88 4.70 7.95
N GLY A 74 -1.46 3.60 7.49
CA GLY A 74 -2.88 3.45 7.22
C GLY A 74 -3.52 2.44 8.17
N ALA A 75 -4.81 2.17 7.98
CA ALA A 75 -5.57 1.30 8.88
C ALA A 75 -5.00 -0.13 9.01
N LYS A 76 -4.42 -0.69 7.93
CA LYS A 76 -3.88 -2.06 7.89
C LYS A 76 -2.39 -2.15 7.55
N TYR A 77 -1.79 -1.08 7.05
CA TYR A 77 -0.43 -1.08 6.49
C TYR A 77 0.39 0.09 6.99
N GLY A 78 1.67 -0.16 7.28
CA GLY A 78 2.71 0.85 7.35
C GLY A 78 3.45 0.99 6.01
N CYS A 79 4.04 2.17 5.80
CA CYS A 79 4.81 2.51 4.61
C CYS A 79 6.28 2.72 5.00
N ILE A 80 7.19 2.10 4.26
CA ILE A 80 8.64 2.15 4.47
C ILE A 80 9.31 2.59 3.17
N HIS A 81 10.27 3.51 3.25
CA HIS A 81 11.06 3.89 2.08
C HIS A 81 11.98 2.74 1.63
N VAL A 82 12.04 2.52 0.32
CA VAL A 82 12.97 1.59 -0.32
C VAL A 82 13.67 2.29 -1.46
N LYS A 83 15.00 2.25 -1.48
CA LYS A 83 15.81 2.78 -2.56
C LYS A 83 16.25 1.66 -3.49
N GLU A 84 15.87 1.69 -4.75
CA GLU A 84 16.29 0.74 -5.77
C GLU A 84 17.53 1.27 -6.52
N ASN A 85 18.55 0.41 -6.66
CA ASN A 85 19.80 0.66 -7.40
C ASN A 85 20.46 2.01 -7.03
N GLY A 86 20.35 2.42 -5.76
CA GLY A 86 20.90 3.67 -5.26
C GLY A 86 20.27 4.96 -5.83
N ARG A 87 19.16 4.87 -6.58
CA ARG A 87 18.57 6.02 -7.30
C ARG A 87 17.10 6.23 -7.01
N ARG A 88 16.25 5.25 -7.33
CA ARG A 88 14.80 5.41 -7.31
C ARG A 88 14.26 5.10 -5.91
N VAL A 89 13.51 6.03 -5.32
CA VAL A 89 12.81 5.77 -4.05
C VAL A 89 11.39 5.30 -4.32
N ARG A 90 10.99 4.28 -3.57
CA ARG A 90 9.69 3.62 -3.62
C ARG A 90 9.20 3.35 -2.21
N VAL A 91 7.97 2.87 -2.11
CA VAL A 91 7.30 2.60 -0.84
C VAL A 91 6.99 1.11 -0.73
N LEU A 92 7.58 0.46 0.27
CA LEU A 92 7.22 -0.87 0.71
C LEU A 92 6.02 -0.78 1.65
N LYS A 93 4.99 -1.58 1.39
CA LYS A 93 3.79 -1.69 2.24
C LYS A 93 3.91 -2.92 3.13
N LYS A 94 3.96 -2.71 4.45
CA LYS A 94 4.03 -3.80 5.44
C LYS A 94 2.73 -3.85 6.24
N ARG A 95 2.09 -5.02 6.32
CA ARG A 95 0.89 -5.22 7.15
C ARG A 95 1.23 -5.03 8.64
N LEU A 96 0.31 -4.41 9.39
CA LEU A 96 0.52 -4.08 10.80
C LEU A 96 0.09 -5.20 11.76
N ASP A 97 -0.88 -6.01 11.35
CA ASP A 97 -1.52 -7.06 12.16
C ASP A 97 -0.98 -8.48 11.87
N GLY A 98 0.07 -8.61 11.06
CA GLY A 98 0.68 -9.89 10.72
C GLY A 98 1.48 -9.88 9.43
N LEU A 99 1.63 -11.05 8.83
CA LEU A 99 2.26 -11.22 7.53
C LEU A 99 1.19 -11.39 6.45
N GLU A 100 1.39 -10.68 5.34
CA GLU A 100 0.63 -10.89 4.11
C GLU A 100 1.16 -12.14 3.41
N THR A 101 0.26 -12.97 2.89
CA THR A 101 0.68 -14.17 2.13
C THR A 101 1.16 -13.78 0.74
N THR A 102 1.97 -14.63 0.12
CA THR A 102 2.46 -14.39 -1.26
C THR A 102 1.29 -14.24 -2.25
N ASP A 103 0.25 -15.06 -2.11
CA ASP A 103 -0.92 -15.00 -3.00
C ASP A 103 -1.69 -13.69 -2.83
N GLU A 104 -1.88 -13.23 -1.59
CA GLU A 104 -2.51 -11.93 -1.30
C GLU A 104 -1.74 -10.77 -1.96
N VAL A 105 -0.40 -10.82 -1.96
CA VAL A 105 0.44 -9.82 -2.62
C VAL A 105 0.26 -9.87 -4.13
N TYR A 106 0.32 -11.06 -4.73
CA TYR A 106 0.15 -11.23 -6.18
C TYR A 106 -1.23 -10.79 -6.65
N ASP A 107 -2.29 -11.09 -5.91
CA ASP A 107 -3.64 -10.64 -6.24
C ASP A 107 -3.75 -9.12 -6.19
N LYS A 108 -3.13 -8.46 -5.21
CA LYS A 108 -3.13 -6.99 -5.14
C LYS A 108 -2.36 -6.35 -6.28
N VAL A 109 -1.21 -6.91 -6.65
CA VAL A 109 -0.43 -6.45 -7.80
C VAL A 109 -1.26 -6.57 -9.09
N LYS A 110 -1.90 -7.72 -9.32
CA LYS A 110 -2.79 -7.94 -10.48
C LYS A 110 -3.98 -6.98 -10.47
N MET A 111 -4.65 -6.83 -9.33
CA MET A 111 -5.79 -5.92 -9.18
C MET A 111 -5.42 -4.48 -9.50
N GLN A 112 -4.25 -4.01 -9.06
CA GLN A 112 -3.78 -2.67 -9.38
C GLN A 112 -3.37 -2.53 -10.86
N GLY A 113 -2.81 -3.60 -11.44
CA GLY A 113 -2.56 -3.68 -12.89
C GLY A 113 -3.83 -3.62 -13.73
N LEU A 114 -4.91 -4.27 -13.29
CA LEU A 114 -6.24 -4.16 -13.92
C LEU A 114 -6.81 -2.75 -13.76
N ALA A 115 -6.75 -2.17 -12.57
CA ALA A 115 -7.19 -0.79 -12.35
C ALA A 115 -6.43 0.20 -13.25
N THR A 116 -5.13 -0.01 -13.46
CA THR A 116 -4.31 0.79 -14.39
C THR A 116 -4.81 0.68 -15.83
N LEU A 117 -5.13 -0.54 -16.29
CA LEU A 117 -5.69 -0.76 -17.62
C LEU A 117 -7.07 -0.08 -17.77
N CYS A 118 -7.94 -0.20 -16.77
CA CYS A 118 -9.23 0.48 -16.76
C CYS A 118 -9.06 2.01 -16.81
N ALA A 119 -8.12 2.58 -16.05
CA ALA A 119 -7.82 4.00 -16.07
C ALA A 119 -7.35 4.45 -17.46
N LYS A 120 -6.46 3.68 -18.12
CA LYS A 120 -6.01 3.93 -19.49
C LYS A 120 -7.18 3.96 -20.48
N LEU A 121 -8.03 2.92 -20.46
CA LEU A 121 -9.20 2.85 -21.34
C LEU A 121 -10.20 3.99 -21.09
N PHE A 122 -10.35 4.42 -19.84
CA PHE A 122 -11.16 5.60 -19.50
C PHE A 122 -10.54 6.87 -20.09
N CYS A 123 -9.24 7.08 -19.89
CA CYS A 123 -8.52 8.24 -20.42
C CYS A 123 -8.60 8.37 -21.94
N ASP A 124 -8.62 7.24 -22.66
CA ASP A 124 -8.76 7.20 -24.13
C ASP A 124 -10.10 7.78 -24.62
N GLN A 125 -11.12 7.82 -23.74
CA GLN A 125 -12.47 8.32 -24.05
C GLN A 125 -12.83 9.61 -23.28
N ALA A 126 -12.08 9.95 -22.24
CA ALA A 126 -12.38 11.05 -21.33
C ALA A 126 -11.77 12.38 -21.77
N PRO A 127 -12.34 13.52 -21.34
CA PRO A 127 -11.71 14.83 -21.52
C PRO A 127 -10.31 14.88 -20.89
N ALA A 128 -9.43 15.72 -21.44
CA ALA A 128 -8.07 15.92 -20.92
C ALA A 128 -8.03 16.41 -19.46
N THR A 129 -9.14 16.95 -18.94
CA THR A 129 -9.29 17.40 -17.55
C THR A 129 -9.45 16.26 -16.55
N CYS A 130 -9.72 15.02 -17.00
CA CYS A 130 -9.87 13.85 -16.15
C CYS A 130 -8.97 12.72 -16.65
N GLN A 131 -7.74 12.69 -16.15
CA GLN A 131 -6.69 11.74 -16.58
C GLN A 131 -6.14 10.99 -15.36
N PRO A 132 -6.93 10.07 -14.75
CA PRO A 132 -6.48 9.31 -13.60
C PRO A 132 -5.23 8.49 -13.91
N LYS A 133 -4.23 8.58 -13.03
CA LYS A 133 -3.03 7.74 -13.08
C LYS A 133 -2.96 6.86 -11.84
N ILE A 134 -3.00 5.56 -12.06
CA ILE A 134 -2.77 4.57 -11.00
C ILE A 134 -1.26 4.35 -10.88
N LEU A 135 -0.73 4.41 -9.66
CA LEU A 135 0.69 4.15 -9.42
C LEU A 135 1.00 2.68 -9.72
N ALA A 136 2.19 2.42 -10.26
CA ALA A 136 2.65 1.06 -10.46
C ALA A 136 2.84 0.35 -9.11
N CYS A 137 2.33 -0.87 -9.02
CA CYS A 137 2.46 -1.76 -7.87
C CYS A 137 3.12 -3.04 -8.32
N GLU A 138 4.16 -3.46 -7.62
CA GLU A 138 4.98 -4.60 -7.97
C GLU A 138 5.28 -5.43 -6.70
N ALA A 139 5.63 -6.70 -6.91
CA ALA A 139 6.11 -7.56 -5.84
C ALA A 139 7.63 -7.47 -5.74
N MET A 140 8.18 -7.71 -4.56
CA MET A 140 9.62 -7.76 -4.34
C MET A 140 9.98 -8.90 -3.38
N ILE A 141 11.06 -9.59 -3.71
CA ILE A 141 11.67 -10.65 -2.89
C ILE A 141 13.01 -10.13 -2.39
N LEU A 142 13.15 -10.02 -1.07
CA LEU A 142 14.41 -9.66 -0.41
C LEU A 142 15.27 -10.92 -0.22
N LYS A 143 16.26 -11.15 -1.07
CA LYS A 143 16.95 -12.45 -1.17
C LYS A 143 17.79 -12.78 0.07
N GLN A 144 18.26 -11.76 0.80
CA GLN A 144 18.99 -11.91 2.06
C GLN A 144 18.06 -12.15 3.27
N ARG A 145 16.74 -12.17 3.07
CA ARG A 145 15.73 -12.37 4.14
C ARG A 145 14.86 -13.59 3.81
N PRO A 146 15.40 -14.82 3.91
CA PRO A 146 14.73 -16.02 3.38
C PRO A 146 13.39 -16.36 4.05
N ASN A 147 13.14 -15.88 5.27
CA ASN A 147 11.87 -16.08 5.99
C ASN A 147 10.89 -14.91 5.83
N GLN A 148 11.24 -13.89 5.04
CA GLN A 148 10.36 -12.77 4.74
C GLN A 148 9.50 -13.13 3.53
N PRO A 149 8.15 -13.05 3.64
CA PRO A 149 7.29 -13.26 2.48
C PRO A 149 7.56 -12.20 1.39
N VAL A 150 7.07 -12.48 0.18
CA VAL A 150 7.02 -11.48 -0.89
C VAL A 150 6.34 -10.23 -0.35
N ILE A 151 6.89 -9.08 -0.67
CA ILE A 151 6.40 -7.77 -0.22
C ILE A 151 5.89 -6.97 -1.40
N ARG A 152 4.94 -6.07 -1.13
CA ARG A 152 4.45 -5.12 -2.12
C ARG A 152 5.25 -3.82 -2.09
N VAL A 153 5.62 -3.32 -3.26
CA VAL A 153 6.24 -2.02 -3.47
C VAL A 153 5.45 -1.18 -4.46
N GLU A 154 5.41 0.13 -4.22
CA GLU A 154 4.72 1.12 -5.04
C GLU A 154 5.63 2.32 -5.27
N ASP A 155 5.39 3.09 -6.33
CA ASP A 155 6.08 4.37 -6.50
C ASP A 155 5.77 5.35 -5.36
N LEU A 156 6.78 6.14 -4.97
CA LEU A 156 6.56 7.22 -4.02
C LEU A 156 5.69 8.29 -4.68
N LEU A 157 4.63 8.70 -3.97
CA LEU A 157 3.84 9.85 -4.36
C LEU A 157 4.47 11.09 -3.72
N ASP A 158 5.11 11.92 -4.53
CA ASP A 158 5.78 13.16 -4.08
C ASP A 158 4.80 14.32 -3.87
N GLU A 159 3.51 14.08 -4.10
CA GLU A 159 2.42 15.05 -3.98
C GLU A 159 1.61 14.85 -2.69
N SER A 160 0.79 15.84 -2.35
CA SER A 160 -0.13 15.75 -1.21
C SER A 160 -1.12 14.61 -1.40
N TYR A 161 -1.11 13.64 -0.49
CA TYR A 161 -2.07 12.54 -0.49
C TYR A 161 -3.43 12.99 0.08
N ALA A 162 -4.51 12.77 -0.68
CA ALA A 162 -5.87 12.93 -0.21
C ALA A 162 -6.72 11.70 -0.57
N LYS A 163 -7.59 11.28 0.36
CA LYS A 163 -8.61 10.27 0.07
C LYS A 163 -9.84 10.97 -0.48
N SER A 164 -9.96 11.00 -1.80
CA SER A 164 -11.16 11.52 -2.46
C SER A 164 -12.19 10.40 -2.65
N PRO A 165 -13.45 10.59 -2.26
CA PRO A 165 -14.51 9.70 -2.74
C PRO A 165 -14.61 9.87 -4.25
N ILE A 166 -14.50 8.78 -5.01
CA ILE A 166 -14.81 8.80 -6.43
C ILE A 166 -16.33 8.78 -6.52
N SER A 167 -16.96 9.93 -6.80
CA SER A 167 -18.36 9.96 -7.19
C SER A 167 -18.45 9.51 -8.65
N LEU A 168 -19.02 8.33 -8.88
CA LEU A 168 -19.24 7.77 -10.22
C LEU A 168 -20.56 8.25 -10.85
N GLU A 169 -21.32 9.11 -10.16
CA GLU A 169 -22.54 9.65 -10.74
C GLU A 169 -22.21 10.68 -11.84
N PRO A 170 -22.90 10.60 -13.00
CA PRO A 170 -22.74 11.61 -14.02
C PRO A 170 -23.14 12.95 -13.43
N GLN A 171 -22.19 13.89 -13.37
CA GLN A 171 -22.52 15.29 -13.13
C GLN A 171 -23.33 15.76 -14.33
N THR A 172 -24.65 15.65 -14.21
CA THR A 172 -25.56 16.28 -15.16
C THR A 172 -25.37 17.78 -14.92
N GLN A 173 -24.54 18.42 -15.75
CA GLN A 173 -24.60 19.87 -15.86
C GLN A 173 -26.02 20.16 -16.34
N ALA A 174 -26.86 20.67 -15.44
CA ALA A 174 -28.15 21.19 -15.81
C ALA A 174 -27.88 22.31 -16.82
N ALA A 175 -28.22 22.07 -18.08
CA ALA A 175 -28.24 23.10 -19.10
C ALA A 175 -29.15 24.22 -18.60
N GLN A 176 -28.58 25.40 -18.40
CA GLN A 176 -29.31 26.66 -18.25
C GLN A 176 -29.46 27.32 -19.62
#